data_AF-A0A238C347-F1
#
_entry.id   AF-A0A238C347-F1
#
_cell.length_a   1.000
_cell.length_b   1.000
_cell.length_c   1.000
_cell.angle_alpha   90.00
_cell.angle_beta   90.00
_cell.angle_gamma   90.00
#
_symmetry.space_group_name_H-M   'P 1'
#
loop_
_entity.id
_entity.type
_entity.pdbx_description
1 polymer ?
#
loop_
_entity_poly.entity_id
_entity_poly.type
_entity_poly.pdbx_seq_one_letter_code
_entity_poly.pdbx_strand_id
1 'polypeptide(L)'
;MLMLNVGKTPRQRRLSEAKRNRLGRISLKKRNERFRKIIVHWLAKGDKSDEIMEKVLKSLEDFVRKRLSELLSSHNIPRFTFVAEHKR
;
A
#
# COMPACT_ATOMS: atom_id res chain seq x y z
N MET A 1 -21.82 -4.68 -11.60
CA MET A 1 -22.21 -3.36 -11.05
C MET A 1 -21.18 -2.34 -11.53
N LEU A 2 -21.58 -1.46 -12.45
CA LEU A 2 -20.75 -0.38 -13.02
C LEU A 2 -20.73 0.83 -12.07
N MET A 3 -19.59 1.51 -11.94
CA MET A 3 -19.56 2.93 -11.51
C MET A 3 -18.71 3.76 -12.48
N LEU A 4 -19.41 4.70 -13.12
CA LEU A 4 -18.91 5.71 -14.05
C LEU A 4 -18.08 6.77 -13.31
N ASN A 5 -16.87 7.06 -13.79
CA ASN A 5 -16.10 8.22 -13.35
C ASN A 5 -16.54 9.47 -14.15
N VAL A 6 -17.51 10.19 -13.60
CA VAL A 6 -17.90 11.53 -14.04
C VAL A 6 -16.88 12.57 -13.55
N GLY A 7 -16.33 13.38 -14.46
CA GLY A 7 -15.85 14.73 -14.11
C GLY A 7 -14.35 14.99 -13.88
N LYS A 8 -13.41 14.36 -14.60
CA LYS A 8 -12.00 14.86 -14.61
C LYS A 8 -11.45 15.01 -16.02
N THR A 9 -11.01 16.23 -16.37
CA THR A 9 -10.41 16.56 -17.67
C THR A 9 -9.09 15.80 -17.88
N PRO A 10 -8.68 15.53 -19.14
CA PRO A 10 -7.53 14.68 -19.45
C PRO A 10 -6.20 15.13 -18.79
N ARG A 11 -6.00 16.46 -18.68
CA ARG A 11 -4.83 17.06 -18.00
C ARG A 11 -4.81 16.77 -16.49
N GLN A 12 -5.96 16.83 -15.82
CA GLN A 12 -6.07 16.51 -14.39
C GLN A 12 -5.87 15.02 -14.11
N ARG A 13 -6.29 14.13 -15.02
CA ARG A 13 -5.98 12.68 -14.92
C ARG A 13 -4.47 12.44 -14.93
N ARG A 14 -3.74 13.00 -15.91
CA ARG A 14 -2.28 12.87 -16.01
C ARG A 14 -1.53 13.41 -14.79
N LEU A 15 -1.94 14.56 -14.25
CA LEU A 15 -1.36 15.13 -13.03
C LEU A 15 -1.63 14.26 -11.79
N SER A 16 -2.85 13.71 -11.68
CA SER A 16 -3.20 12.79 -10.57
C SER A 16 -2.42 11.48 -10.64
N GLU A 17 -2.15 11.01 -11.86
CA GLU A 17 -1.41 9.79 -12.12
C GLU A 17 0.10 9.98 -11.92
N ALA A 18 0.65 11.12 -12.33
CA ALA A 18 2.02 11.53 -12.00
C ALA A 18 2.22 11.71 -10.48
N LYS A 19 1.25 12.28 -9.75
CA LYS A 19 1.28 12.34 -8.28
C LYS A 19 1.19 10.96 -7.64
N ARG A 20 0.33 10.06 -8.14
CA ARG A 20 0.25 8.67 -7.69
C ARG A 20 1.55 7.90 -7.97
N ASN A 21 2.20 8.15 -9.11
CA ASN A 21 3.48 7.55 -9.45
C ASN A 21 4.62 8.08 -8.57
N ARG A 22 4.55 9.31 -8.06
CA ARG A 22 5.53 9.87 -7.11
C ARG A 22 5.49 9.24 -5.72
N LEU A 23 4.32 8.76 -5.28
CA LEU A 23 4.09 8.24 -3.93
C LEU A 23 4.38 6.74 -3.76
N GLY A 24 4.83 6.06 -4.81
CA GLY A 24 4.94 4.60 -4.80
C GLY A 24 3.55 3.96 -4.89
N ARG A 25 3.35 3.07 -5.86
CA ARG A 25 2.09 2.32 -5.97
C ARG A 25 2.11 1.22 -4.91
N ILE A 26 1.31 1.40 -3.86
CA ILE A 26 1.04 0.35 -2.88
C ILE A 26 -0.17 -0.45 -3.38
N SER A 27 0.02 -1.76 -3.62
CA SER A 27 -1.06 -2.65 -4.07
C SER A 27 -1.12 -3.91 -3.21
N LEU A 28 -2.36 -4.30 -2.86
CA LEU A 28 -2.63 -5.45 -2.01
C LEU A 28 -2.95 -6.65 -2.91
N LYS A 29 -1.94 -7.48 -3.18
CA LYS A 29 -2.01 -8.50 -4.24
C LYS A 29 -2.52 -9.87 -3.79
N LYS A 30 -2.52 -10.20 -2.49
CA LYS A 30 -2.90 -11.55 -2.05
C LYS A 30 -3.59 -11.58 -0.69
N ARG A 31 -4.84 -12.07 -0.68
CA ARG A 31 -5.60 -12.42 0.52
C ARG A 31 -5.37 -13.91 0.77
N ASN A 32 -4.59 -14.27 1.79
CA ASN A 32 -4.39 -15.68 2.15
C ASN A 32 -5.63 -16.16 2.94
N GLU A 33 -6.18 -17.32 2.58
CA GLU A 33 -7.46 -17.88 3.10
C GLU A 33 -7.51 -18.04 4.64
N ARG A 34 -6.37 -17.92 5.33
CA ARG A 34 -6.28 -18.04 6.80
C ARG A 34 -6.22 -16.71 7.56
N PHE A 35 -6.35 -15.55 6.92
CA PHE A 35 -6.21 -14.22 7.55
C PHE A 35 -4.93 -14.04 8.40
N ARG A 36 -3.88 -14.84 8.17
CA ARG A 36 -2.67 -14.85 9.02
C ARG A 36 -1.64 -13.80 8.60
N LYS A 37 -1.59 -13.43 7.31
CA LYS A 37 -0.58 -12.50 6.78
C LYS A 37 -1.13 -11.71 5.59
N ILE A 38 -0.91 -10.40 5.62
CA ILE A 38 -1.16 -9.47 4.52
C ILE A 38 0.21 -8.99 4.01
N ILE A 39 0.46 -9.22 2.72
CA ILE A 39 1.67 -8.77 2.05
C ILE A 39 1.30 -7.57 1.19
N VAL A 40 1.96 -6.46 1.45
CA VAL A 40 1.75 -5.21 0.75
C VAL A 40 2.94 -4.96 -0.15
N HIS A 41 2.70 -4.96 -1.45
CA HIS A 41 3.75 -4.72 -2.44
C HIS A 41 3.82 -3.22 -2.73
N TRP A 42 5.01 -2.65 -2.65
CA TRP A 42 5.27 -1.26 -3.01
C TRP A 42 6.36 -1.19 -4.08
N LEU A 43 6.21 -0.27 -5.02
CA LEU A 43 7.15 -0.14 -6.13
C LEU A 43 8.39 0.66 -5.69
N ALA A 44 9.53 -0.01 -5.58
CA ALA A 44 10.81 0.63 -5.28
C ALA A 44 11.34 1.38 -6.50
N LYS A 45 11.98 2.53 -6.27
CA LYS A 45 12.55 3.38 -7.33
C LYS A 45 13.93 2.92 -7.79
N GLY A 46 14.64 2.15 -6.97
CA GLY A 46 16.03 1.76 -7.14
C GLY A 46 17.03 2.83 -6.67
N ASP A 47 16.61 3.76 -5.81
CA ASP A 47 17.46 4.84 -5.31
C ASP A 47 17.58 4.82 -3.77
N LYS A 48 18.46 5.65 -3.20
CA LYS A 48 18.69 5.72 -1.74
C LYS A 48 17.45 6.13 -0.93
N SER A 49 16.41 6.69 -1.57
CA SER A 49 15.16 7.01 -0.88
C SER A 49 14.34 5.77 -0.53
N ASP A 50 14.61 4.64 -1.21
CA ASP A 50 13.98 3.36 -0.90
C ASP A 50 14.35 2.86 0.49
N GLU A 51 15.60 3.04 0.94
CA GLU A 51 16.03 2.66 2.30
C GLU A 51 15.26 3.44 3.39
N ILE A 52 15.02 4.73 3.14
CA ILE A 52 14.22 5.58 4.04
C ILE A 52 12.78 5.09 4.03
N MET A 53 12.24 4.79 2.85
CA MET A 53 10.87 4.28 2.69
C MET A 53 10.70 2.93 3.40
N GLU A 54 11.65 2.00 3.28
CA GLU A 54 11.59 0.71 3.99
C GLU A 54 11.53 0.87 5.50
N LYS A 55 12.33 1.79 6.08
CA LYS A 55 12.28 2.07 7.52
C LYS A 55 10.94 2.63 7.95
N VAL A 56 10.36 3.53 7.17
CA VAL A 56 9.02 4.11 7.42
C VAL A 56 7.94 3.04 7.29
N LEU A 57 8.00 2.19 6.26
CA LEU A 57 7.03 1.12 6.06
C LEU A 57 7.11 0.09 7.18
N LYS A 58 8.31 -0.26 7.65
CA LYS A 58 8.51 -1.16 8.78
C LYS A 58 7.93 -0.62 10.08
N SER A 59 8.09 0.68 10.36
CA SER A 59 7.47 1.30 11.56
C SER A 59 5.94 1.38 11.45
N LEU A 60 5.40 1.45 10.23
CA LEU A 60 3.95 1.43 9.99
C LEU A 60 3.32 0.06 10.18
N GLU A 61 4.07 -1.05 10.12
CA GLU A 61 3.53 -2.40 10.32
C GLU A 61 2.81 -2.54 11.67
N ASP A 62 3.47 -2.12 12.75
CA ASP A 62 2.91 -2.19 14.10
C ASP A 62 1.78 -1.18 14.30
N PHE A 63 1.90 0.02 13.72
CA PHE A 63 0.85 1.04 13.79
C PHE A 63 -0.44 0.57 13.12
N VAL A 64 -0.36 0.07 11.88
CA VAL A 64 -1.51 -0.44 11.14
C VAL A 64 -2.13 -1.63 11.87
N ARG A 65 -1.31 -2.53 12.41
CA ARG A 65 -1.80 -3.68 13.19
C ARG A 65 -2.55 -3.24 14.44
N LYS A 66 -2.02 -2.26 15.20
CA LYS A 66 -2.69 -1.70 16.38
C LYS A 66 -4.03 -1.08 16.01
N ARG A 67 -4.06 -0.24 14.96
CA ARG A 67 -5.29 0.42 14.49
C ARG A 67 -6.35 -0.56 14.02
N LEU A 68 -5.95 -1.63 13.33
CA LEU A 68 -6.87 -2.69 12.91
C LEU A 68 -7.41 -3.47 14.10
N SER A 69 -6.59 -3.70 15.14
CA SER A 69 -7.04 -4.34 16.38
C SER A 69 -8.10 -3.50 17.09
N GLU A 70 -7.88 -2.19 17.20
CA GLU A 70 -8.83 -1.23 17.78
C GLU A 70 -10.14 -1.21 16.98
N LEU A 71 -10.06 -1.10 15.65
CA LEU A 71 -11.24 -0.98 14.79
C LEU A 71 -12.10 -2.25 14.78
N LEU A 72 -11.47 -3.43 14.74
CA LEU A 72 -12.16 -4.71 14.64
C LEU A 72 -12.53 -5.30 16.00
N SER A 73 -12.13 -4.64 17.11
CA SER A 73 -12.27 -5.17 18.48
C SER A 73 -11.79 -6.63 18.60
N SER A 74 -10.74 -6.97 17.86
CA SER A 74 -10.24 -8.33 17.71
C SER A 74 -8.74 -8.38 17.88
N HIS A 75 -8.27 -9.43 18.56
CA HIS A 75 -6.84 -9.70 18.71
C HIS A 75 -6.29 -10.55 17.56
N ASN A 76 -7.17 -11.11 16.71
CA ASN A 76 -6.77 -11.95 15.60
C ASN A 76 -6.49 -11.09 14.35
N ILE A 77 -5.50 -10.20 14.46
CA ILE A 77 -5.10 -9.32 13.36
C ILE A 77 -3.98 -9.95 12.54
N PRO A 78 -4.13 -10.03 11.20
CA PRO A 78 -3.08 -10.51 10.31
C PRO A 78 -1.76 -9.77 10.53
N ARG A 79 -0.64 -10.48 10.39
CA ARG A 79 0.67 -9.83 10.28
C ARG A 79 0.75 -9.05 8.98
N PHE A 80 1.10 -7.77 9.05
CA PHE A 80 1.39 -6.94 7.89
C PHE A 80 2.88 -7.00 7.58
N THR A 81 3.21 -7.15 6.30
CA THR A 81 4.59 -7.03 5.83
C THR A 81 4.64 -6.25 4.53
N PHE A 82 5.53 -5.27 4.43
CA PHE A 82 5.79 -4.55 3.19
C PHE A 82 6.94 -5.20 2.42
N VAL A 83 6.76 -5.35 1.10
CA VAL A 83 7.76 -5.95 0.20
C VAL A 83 7.98 -5.02 -0.98
N ALA A 84 9.25 -4.70 -1.23
CA ALA A 84 9.65 -3.93 -2.40
C ALA A 84 9.48 -4.79 -3.67
N GLU A 85 8.72 -4.28 -4.64
CA GLU A 85 8.73 -4.76 -6.02
C GLU A 85 9.66 -3.84 -6.83
N HIS A 86 10.79 -4.40 -7.28
CA HIS A 86 11.65 -3.73 -8.25
C HIS A 86 11.12 -4.00 -9.66
N LYS A 87 10.91 -2.96 -10.46
CA LYS A 87 10.68 -3.16 -11.89
C LYS A 87 11.97 -3.72 -12.51
N ARG A 88 11.91 -4.97 -12.97
CA ARG A 88 12.84 -5.48 -13.95
C ARG A 88 12.62 -4.79 -15.29
#